data_AF-A0A3Q0HD41-F1
#
_entry.id   AF-A0A3Q0HD41-F1
#
_cell.length_a   1.000
_cell.length_b   1.000
_cell.length_c   1.000
_cell.angle_alpha   90.00
_cell.angle_beta   90.00
_cell.angle_gamma   90.00
#
_symmetry.space_group_name_H-M   'P 1'
#
loop_
_entity.id
_entity.type
_entity.pdbx_description
1 polymer ?
#
loop_
_entity_poly.entity_id
_entity_poly.type
_entity_poly.pdbx_seq_one_letter_code
_entity_poly.pdbx_strand_id
1 'polypeptide(L)'
;MLLDRPRIATANLGKYLELLRSHQNRPAKCLTIMWALGQAGFADLAEGLKVWLGIMLPVLGMKALSPYAIAYLDRLLMTHPNLTKGFSLIGPKDFFPLLDFAFMPNNSLAPSLQEQLRQLYPRLKVLAFGTTPETTLHAYFPSFLSRATPSCPPDMKRELLHCLHECLSTDPLSFSVWRQLYSKHLSQSSLLLNHLLESWDSSPRKVRQALQDTVCSFKVTNEELALKGAGNAQDVAACDIACKSLLHRLKGRGFPWARLLLVALVFLGGFLMHDIRIHGSFHASSSAHVLRSSGVLAASQLAWHEVSHYSLEGYSWLEQTVLAYYTRRPALEPNLRLVWAKTNETATYLSGKCSSHLAWAWDRLPWLAEWPRPTRLPVPTPQLQARVPAGPEP
;
A
#
# COMPACT_ATOMS: atom_id res chain seq x y z
N MET A 1 46.97 -4.37 -19.05
CA MET A 1 46.51 -5.37 -20.05
C MET A 1 45.01 -5.68 -19.95
N LEU A 2 44.47 -6.20 -18.84
CA LEU A 2 43.00 -6.45 -18.73
C LEU A 2 42.18 -5.17 -18.48
N LEU A 3 42.75 -4.18 -17.79
CA LEU A 3 42.19 -2.82 -17.70
C LEU A 3 42.04 -2.17 -19.08
N ASP A 4 43.01 -2.40 -19.98
CA ASP A 4 43.04 -1.78 -21.31
C ASP A 4 42.18 -2.53 -22.33
N ARG A 5 41.85 -3.80 -22.06
CA ARG A 5 41.01 -4.67 -22.90
C ARG A 5 40.09 -5.57 -22.07
N PRO A 6 39.01 -5.01 -21.48
CA PRO A 6 38.16 -5.72 -20.52
C PRO A 6 37.42 -6.93 -21.11
N ARG A 7 37.14 -6.91 -22.43
CA ARG A 7 36.49 -8.02 -23.15
C ARG A 7 37.31 -9.31 -23.20
N ILE A 8 38.63 -9.24 -22.99
CA ILE A 8 39.49 -10.45 -22.97
C ILE A 8 39.16 -11.30 -21.73
N ALA A 9 38.84 -10.66 -20.59
CA ALA A 9 38.48 -11.37 -19.36
C ALA A 9 37.17 -12.15 -19.51
N THR A 10 36.21 -11.62 -20.27
CA THR A 10 34.86 -12.16 -20.39
C THR A 10 34.64 -13.09 -21.57
N ALA A 11 35.57 -13.12 -22.54
CA ALA A 11 35.50 -14.00 -23.70
C ALA A 11 35.49 -15.51 -23.36
N ASN A 12 36.07 -15.91 -22.22
CA ASN A 12 36.23 -17.32 -21.84
C ASN A 12 35.86 -17.60 -20.37
N LEU A 13 34.80 -16.97 -19.84
CA LEU A 13 34.40 -17.14 -18.43
C LEU A 13 34.21 -18.61 -18.02
N GLY A 14 33.67 -19.45 -18.90
CA GLY A 14 33.50 -20.89 -18.62
C GLY A 14 34.82 -21.61 -18.30
N LYS A 15 35.87 -21.38 -19.10
CA LYS A 15 37.20 -21.97 -18.88
C LYS A 15 37.82 -21.48 -17.58
N TYR A 16 37.63 -20.20 -17.25
CA TYR A 16 38.14 -19.65 -15.99
C TYR A 16 37.38 -20.20 -14.78
N LEU A 17 36.06 -20.43 -14.90
CA LEU A 17 35.27 -21.08 -13.86
C LEU A 17 35.72 -22.53 -13.64
N GLU A 18 36.02 -23.28 -14.70
CA GLU A 18 36.58 -24.64 -14.61
C GLU A 18 37.95 -24.65 -13.93
N LEU A 19 38.83 -23.69 -14.27
CA LEU A 19 40.12 -23.52 -13.61
C LEU A 19 39.97 -23.19 -12.12
N LEU A 20 38.99 -22.36 -11.78
CA LEU A 20 38.69 -22.04 -10.38
C LEU A 20 38.17 -23.29 -9.65
N ARG A 21 37.29 -24.07 -10.30
CA ARG A 21 36.78 -25.36 -9.79
C ARG A 21 37.90 -26.38 -9.56
N SER A 22 38.88 -26.49 -10.45
CA SER A 22 40.02 -27.41 -10.30
C SER A 22 40.99 -27.00 -9.19
N HIS A 23 40.94 -25.74 -8.75
CA HIS A 23 41.78 -25.19 -7.69
C HIS A 23 41.02 -24.86 -6.40
N GLN A 24 39.78 -25.33 -6.21
CA GLN A 24 38.96 -25.01 -5.02
C GLN A 24 39.64 -25.28 -3.68
N ASN A 25 40.51 -26.29 -3.62
CA ASN A 25 41.28 -26.65 -2.42
C ASN A 25 42.48 -25.71 -2.16
N ARG A 26 42.72 -24.72 -3.01
CA ARG A 26 43.82 -23.74 -2.91
C ARG A 26 43.28 -22.31 -2.97
N PRO A 27 42.70 -21.79 -1.87
CA PRO A 27 42.02 -20.50 -1.86
C PRO A 27 42.84 -19.33 -2.41
N ALA A 28 44.14 -19.27 -2.10
CA ALA A 28 45.02 -18.22 -2.61
C ALA A 28 45.08 -18.18 -4.15
N LYS A 29 45.10 -19.33 -4.83
CA LYS A 29 45.07 -19.38 -6.30
C LYS A 29 43.73 -18.92 -6.85
N CYS A 30 42.62 -19.36 -6.27
CA CYS A 30 41.28 -18.92 -6.65
C CYS A 30 41.12 -17.41 -6.49
N LEU A 31 41.59 -16.85 -5.37
CA LEU A 31 41.55 -15.41 -5.12
C LEU A 31 42.37 -14.62 -6.14
N THR A 32 43.56 -15.10 -6.52
CA THR A 32 44.36 -14.47 -7.58
C THR A 32 43.64 -14.49 -8.93
N ILE A 33 42.98 -15.60 -9.29
CA ILE A 33 42.20 -15.70 -10.53
C ILE A 33 41.02 -14.72 -10.48
N MET A 34 40.23 -14.72 -9.40
CA MET A 34 39.11 -13.81 -9.22
C MET A 34 39.56 -12.34 -9.28
N TRP A 35 40.70 -12.02 -8.67
CA TRP A 35 41.28 -10.68 -8.68
C TRP A 35 41.73 -10.24 -10.06
N ALA A 36 42.40 -11.12 -10.81
CA ALA A 36 42.87 -10.82 -12.16
C ALA A 36 41.69 -10.57 -13.10
N LEU A 37 40.65 -11.40 -13.05
CA LEU A 37 39.45 -11.26 -13.88
C LEU A 37 38.63 -10.02 -13.49
N GLY A 38 38.55 -9.74 -12.18
CA GLY A 38 37.83 -8.58 -11.66
C GLY A 38 38.38 -7.24 -12.15
N GLN A 39 39.64 -7.17 -12.57
CA GLN A 39 40.21 -5.90 -13.07
C GLN A 39 39.43 -5.30 -14.25
N ALA A 40 38.80 -6.13 -15.07
CA ALA A 40 37.98 -5.67 -16.20
C ALA A 40 36.78 -4.80 -15.74
N GLY A 41 36.24 -5.07 -14.55
CA GLY A 41 35.07 -4.37 -14.02
C GLY A 41 35.33 -2.93 -13.59
N PHE A 42 36.57 -2.57 -13.26
CA PHE A 42 36.88 -1.19 -12.85
C PHE A 42 36.84 -0.20 -14.02
N ALA A 43 37.02 -0.67 -15.25
CA ALA A 43 36.87 0.16 -16.45
C ALA A 43 35.44 0.12 -17.02
N ASP A 44 34.77 -1.03 -16.93
CA ASP A 44 33.42 -1.24 -17.51
C ASP A 44 32.52 -2.05 -16.58
N LEU A 45 31.42 -1.43 -16.14
CA LEU A 45 30.40 -2.07 -15.30
C LEU A 45 29.85 -3.35 -15.93
N ALA A 46 29.62 -3.37 -17.24
CA ALA A 46 29.00 -4.50 -17.92
C ALA A 46 29.90 -5.73 -17.86
N GLU A 47 31.19 -5.54 -18.15
CA GLU A 47 32.18 -6.61 -18.08
C GLU A 47 32.44 -7.04 -16.63
N GLY A 48 32.45 -6.09 -15.69
CA GLY A 48 32.55 -6.39 -14.26
C GLY A 48 31.40 -7.25 -13.74
N LEU A 49 30.16 -6.95 -14.14
CA LEU A 49 28.98 -7.74 -13.80
C LEU A 49 29.02 -9.12 -14.43
N LYS A 50 29.43 -9.24 -15.71
CA LYS A 50 29.62 -10.56 -16.35
C LYS A 50 30.63 -11.43 -15.60
N VAL A 51 31.78 -10.85 -15.19
CA VAL A 51 32.77 -11.57 -14.38
C VAL A 51 32.16 -11.98 -13.03
N TRP A 52 31.44 -11.07 -12.37
CA TRP A 52 30.84 -11.38 -11.08
C TRP A 52 29.81 -12.51 -11.17
N LEU A 53 28.86 -12.41 -12.10
CA LEU A 53 27.82 -13.42 -12.35
C LEU A 53 28.42 -14.76 -12.80
N GLY A 54 29.43 -14.74 -13.67
CA GLY A 54 30.01 -15.94 -14.26
C GLY A 54 31.06 -16.65 -13.40
N ILE A 55 31.75 -15.94 -12.51
CA ILE A 55 32.88 -16.47 -11.73
C ILE A 55 32.63 -16.40 -10.24
N MET A 56 32.14 -15.27 -9.73
CA MET A 56 32.08 -15.02 -8.29
C MET A 56 30.77 -15.50 -7.66
N LEU A 57 29.63 -15.32 -8.32
CA LEU A 57 28.34 -15.82 -7.87
C LEU A 57 28.31 -17.36 -7.71
N PRO A 58 28.85 -18.18 -8.64
CA PRO A 58 28.87 -19.63 -8.48
C PRO A 58 29.69 -20.14 -7.29
N VAL A 59 30.62 -19.33 -6.77
CA VAL A 59 31.46 -19.66 -5.61
C VAL A 59 31.11 -18.88 -4.36
N LEU A 60 29.98 -18.16 -4.39
CA LEU A 60 29.53 -17.33 -3.27
C LEU A 60 29.26 -18.14 -2.00
N GLY A 61 28.99 -19.45 -2.15
CA GLY A 61 28.86 -20.36 -1.01
C GLY A 61 30.17 -20.89 -0.42
N MET A 62 31.33 -20.61 -1.04
CA MET A 62 32.62 -21.04 -0.53
C MET A 62 33.15 -20.02 0.49
N LYS A 63 33.20 -20.39 1.77
CA LYS A 63 33.62 -19.50 2.88
C LYS A 63 34.95 -18.78 2.65
N ALA A 64 35.90 -19.42 1.97
CA ALA A 64 37.22 -18.83 1.70
C ALA A 64 37.22 -17.78 0.57
N LEU A 65 36.19 -17.78 -0.30
CA LEU A 65 36.11 -16.92 -1.49
C LEU A 65 34.99 -15.88 -1.40
N SER A 66 33.95 -16.16 -0.62
CA SER A 66 32.78 -15.30 -0.48
C SER A 66 33.07 -13.88 0.03
N PRO A 67 34.04 -13.63 0.95
CA PRO A 67 34.37 -12.26 1.34
C PRO A 67 34.87 -11.43 0.16
N TYR A 68 35.72 -12.03 -0.70
CA TYR A 68 36.25 -11.34 -1.87
C TYR A 68 35.15 -11.08 -2.91
N ALA A 69 34.26 -12.05 -3.14
CA ALA A 69 33.16 -11.91 -4.08
C ALA A 69 32.22 -10.73 -3.73
N ILE A 70 31.91 -10.55 -2.44
CA ILE A 70 31.04 -9.47 -1.96
C ILE A 70 31.77 -8.13 -1.97
N ALA A 71 33.02 -8.09 -1.48
CA ALA A 71 33.82 -6.87 -1.50
C ALA A 71 34.08 -6.36 -2.93
N TYR A 72 34.28 -7.26 -3.88
CA TYR A 72 34.39 -6.90 -5.29
C TYR A 72 33.10 -6.29 -5.82
N LEU A 73 31.94 -6.89 -5.51
CA LEU A 73 30.66 -6.36 -5.96
C LEU A 73 30.40 -4.96 -5.41
N ASP A 74 30.62 -4.78 -4.10
CA ASP A 74 30.47 -3.48 -3.46
C ASP A 74 31.34 -2.42 -4.16
N ARG A 75 32.63 -2.73 -4.34
CA ARG A 75 33.56 -1.82 -5.03
C ARG A 75 33.18 -1.56 -6.48
N LEU A 76 32.69 -2.56 -7.21
CA LEU A 76 32.22 -2.42 -8.59
C LEU A 76 31.04 -1.43 -8.66
N LEU A 77 30.06 -1.60 -7.78
CA LEU A 77 28.88 -0.75 -7.71
C LEU A 77 29.25 0.67 -7.22
N MET A 78 30.19 0.81 -6.29
CA MET A 78 30.71 2.12 -5.85
C MET A 78 31.45 2.86 -6.96
N THR A 79 32.24 2.14 -7.77
CA THR A 79 32.99 2.74 -8.89
C THR A 79 32.07 3.23 -10.00
N HIS A 80 30.96 2.52 -10.23
CA HIS A 80 29.99 2.85 -11.28
C HIS A 80 28.64 3.29 -10.68
N PRO A 81 28.45 4.58 -10.35
CA PRO A 81 27.19 5.07 -9.82
C PRO A 81 26.06 4.97 -10.85
N ASN A 82 26.37 5.17 -12.14
CA ASN A 82 25.41 5.02 -13.22
C ASN A 82 25.31 3.55 -13.66
N LEU A 83 24.17 2.94 -13.35
CA LEU A 83 23.92 1.51 -13.58
C LEU A 83 23.45 1.18 -15.00
N THR A 84 23.26 2.17 -15.87
CA THR A 84 22.63 1.98 -17.19
C THR A 84 23.32 0.95 -18.07
N LYS A 85 24.66 0.89 -18.04
CA LYS A 85 25.45 -0.09 -18.79
C LYS A 85 25.29 -1.53 -18.29
N GLY A 86 24.79 -1.71 -17.06
CA GLY A 86 24.58 -3.01 -16.44
C GLY A 86 23.17 -3.56 -16.62
N PHE A 87 22.25 -2.79 -17.20
CA PHE A 87 20.86 -3.20 -17.40
C PHE A 87 20.77 -4.42 -18.33
N SER A 88 19.77 -5.27 -18.07
CA SER A 88 19.50 -6.51 -18.81
C SER A 88 20.59 -7.59 -18.68
N LEU A 89 21.66 -7.37 -17.92
CA LEU A 89 22.68 -8.40 -17.67
C LEU A 89 22.27 -9.39 -16.58
N ILE A 90 21.48 -8.94 -15.59
CA ILE A 90 20.99 -9.80 -14.50
C ILE A 90 19.59 -10.29 -14.87
N GLY A 91 19.51 -11.46 -15.50
CA GLY A 91 18.24 -12.11 -15.81
C GLY A 91 17.60 -12.79 -14.59
N PRO A 92 16.36 -13.32 -14.71
CA PRO A 92 15.70 -14.07 -13.64
C PRO A 92 16.57 -15.21 -13.08
N LYS A 93 17.25 -15.96 -13.96
CA LYS A 93 18.12 -17.08 -13.59
C LYS A 93 19.25 -16.69 -12.62
N ASP A 94 19.74 -15.46 -12.73
CA ASP A 94 20.85 -14.95 -11.95
C ASP A 94 20.33 -14.16 -10.74
N PHE A 95 19.19 -13.49 -10.88
CA PHE A 95 18.58 -12.68 -9.83
C PHE A 95 18.05 -13.51 -8.66
N PHE A 96 17.36 -14.63 -8.90
CA PHE A 96 16.77 -15.40 -7.81
C PHE A 96 17.80 -16.06 -6.86
N PRO A 97 18.92 -16.63 -7.34
CA PRO A 97 19.99 -17.03 -6.45
C PRO A 97 20.49 -15.90 -5.54
N LEU A 98 20.55 -14.66 -6.03
CA LEU A 98 20.95 -13.49 -5.25
C LEU A 98 19.94 -13.15 -4.16
N LEU A 99 18.66 -13.18 -4.50
CA LEU A 99 17.57 -13.02 -3.56
C LEU A 99 17.65 -14.09 -2.46
N ASP A 100 17.86 -15.35 -2.84
CA ASP A 100 17.95 -16.47 -1.90
C ASP A 100 19.17 -16.30 -0.96
N PHE A 101 20.35 -15.92 -1.48
CA PHE A 101 21.53 -15.62 -0.65
C PHE A 101 21.33 -14.40 0.26
N ALA A 102 20.60 -13.38 -0.17
CA ALA A 102 20.35 -12.19 0.62
C ALA A 102 19.35 -12.47 1.76
N PHE A 103 18.26 -13.20 1.53
CA PHE A 103 17.14 -13.26 2.48
C PHE A 103 16.88 -14.62 3.12
N MET A 104 17.34 -15.74 2.56
CA MET A 104 17.13 -17.04 3.18
C MET A 104 18.12 -17.29 4.34
N PRO A 105 17.64 -17.76 5.51
CA PRO A 105 18.50 -18.15 6.62
C PRO A 105 19.24 -19.45 6.30
N ASN A 106 20.30 -19.73 7.06
CA ASN A 106 21.08 -20.97 6.97
C ASN A 106 21.66 -21.26 5.59
N ASN A 107 21.88 -20.23 4.78
CA ASN A 107 22.64 -20.37 3.56
C ASN A 107 24.15 -20.47 3.87
N SER A 108 24.95 -20.73 2.84
CA SER A 108 26.39 -20.93 2.98
C SER A 108 27.20 -19.65 3.24
N LEU A 109 26.57 -18.46 3.23
CA LEU A 109 27.23 -17.19 3.57
C LEU A 109 27.29 -16.99 5.08
N ALA A 110 28.36 -16.33 5.52
CA ALA A 110 28.43 -15.84 6.90
C ALA A 110 27.37 -14.74 7.13
N PRO A 111 26.78 -14.62 8.33
CA PRO A 111 25.73 -13.62 8.60
C PRO A 111 26.15 -12.17 8.29
N SER A 112 27.40 -11.81 8.57
CA SER A 112 27.95 -10.48 8.24
C SER A 112 27.99 -10.21 6.74
N LEU A 113 28.39 -11.20 5.95
CA LEU A 113 28.43 -11.13 4.49
C LEU A 113 27.02 -11.11 3.89
N GLN A 114 26.09 -11.86 4.46
CA GLN A 114 24.69 -11.81 4.07
C GLN A 114 24.11 -10.41 4.26
N GLU A 115 24.41 -9.75 5.38
CA GLU A 115 23.96 -8.37 5.63
C GLU A 115 24.58 -7.37 4.63
N GLN A 116 25.86 -7.51 4.30
CA GLN A 116 26.49 -6.72 3.23
C GLN A 116 25.78 -6.93 1.88
N LEU A 117 25.46 -8.19 1.53
CA LEU A 117 24.73 -8.48 0.29
C LEU A 117 23.32 -7.85 0.30
N ARG A 118 22.62 -7.82 1.45
CA ARG A 118 21.33 -7.13 1.59
C ARG A 118 21.44 -5.63 1.35
N GLN A 119 22.53 -4.99 1.77
CA GLN A 119 22.77 -3.56 1.50
C GLN A 119 22.99 -3.28 0.00
N LEU A 120 23.60 -4.22 -0.73
CA LEU A 120 23.82 -4.12 -2.17
C LEU A 120 22.58 -4.51 -3.00
N TYR A 121 21.69 -5.33 -2.43
CA TYR A 121 20.52 -5.89 -3.11
C TYR A 121 19.63 -4.86 -3.81
N PRO A 122 19.28 -3.68 -3.24
CA PRO A 122 18.47 -2.69 -3.95
C PRO A 122 19.07 -2.25 -5.28
N ARG A 123 20.40 -2.11 -5.36
CA ARG A 123 21.09 -1.76 -6.61
C ARG A 123 21.10 -2.93 -7.60
N LEU A 124 21.23 -4.17 -7.11
CA LEU A 124 21.12 -5.37 -7.94
C LEU A 124 19.71 -5.55 -8.51
N LYS A 125 18.67 -5.20 -7.74
CA LYS A 125 17.28 -5.22 -8.18
C LYS A 125 17.04 -4.22 -9.32
N VAL A 126 17.55 -2.99 -9.19
CA VAL A 126 17.50 -1.99 -10.28
C VAL A 126 18.21 -2.49 -11.54
N LEU A 127 19.36 -3.15 -11.39
CA LEU A 127 20.08 -3.77 -12.52
C LEU A 127 19.28 -4.89 -13.20
N ALA A 128 18.58 -5.72 -12.40
CA ALA A 128 17.80 -6.83 -12.91
C ALA A 128 16.52 -6.38 -13.62
N PHE A 129 15.82 -5.37 -13.08
CA PHE A 129 14.58 -4.86 -13.69
C PHE A 129 14.85 -4.03 -14.94
N GLY A 130 16.04 -3.42 -15.02
CA GLY A 130 16.55 -2.80 -16.24
C GLY A 130 15.80 -1.52 -16.65
N THR A 131 15.85 -1.19 -17.93
CA THR A 131 15.27 0.04 -18.50
C THR A 131 13.76 -0.02 -18.74
N THR A 132 13.21 -1.22 -18.90
CA THR A 132 11.82 -1.42 -19.32
C THR A 132 11.07 -2.35 -18.37
N PRO A 133 10.94 -1.99 -17.07
CA PRO A 133 10.23 -2.83 -16.09
C PRO A 133 8.76 -3.04 -16.45
N GLU A 134 8.16 -2.10 -17.19
CA GLU A 134 6.76 -2.15 -17.65
C GLU A 134 6.45 -3.32 -18.59
N THR A 135 7.47 -3.92 -19.22
CA THR A 135 7.32 -5.00 -20.20
C THR A 135 8.12 -6.26 -19.86
N THR A 136 8.82 -6.30 -18.73
CA THR A 136 9.71 -7.42 -18.37
C THR A 136 9.38 -8.05 -17.02
N LEU A 137 8.70 -7.33 -16.12
CA LEU A 137 8.45 -7.81 -14.76
C LEU A 137 7.53 -9.02 -14.71
N HIS A 138 6.61 -9.18 -15.66
CA HIS A 138 5.78 -10.39 -15.76
C HIS A 138 6.62 -11.68 -15.91
N ALA A 139 7.85 -11.62 -16.42
CA ALA A 139 8.74 -12.78 -16.52
C ALA A 139 9.35 -13.20 -15.16
N TYR A 140 9.47 -12.26 -14.21
CA TYR A 140 9.95 -12.54 -12.85
C TYR A 140 8.81 -13.01 -11.94
N PHE A 141 7.58 -12.59 -12.23
CA PHE A 141 6.39 -12.87 -11.42
C PHE A 141 6.22 -14.35 -11.03
N PRO A 142 6.34 -15.35 -11.95
CA PRO A 142 6.17 -16.76 -11.59
C PRO A 142 7.15 -17.23 -10.52
N SER A 143 8.41 -16.80 -10.63
CA SER A 143 9.48 -17.21 -9.74
C SER A 143 9.44 -16.52 -8.39
N PHE A 144 8.90 -15.30 -8.32
CA PHE A 144 8.55 -14.66 -7.05
C PHE A 144 7.38 -15.37 -6.38
N LEU A 145 6.31 -15.66 -7.13
CA LEU A 145 5.10 -16.28 -6.60
C LEU A 145 5.39 -17.68 -6.07
N SER A 146 6.15 -18.49 -6.82
CA SER A 146 6.51 -19.86 -6.39
C SER A 146 7.32 -19.87 -5.10
N ARG A 147 8.10 -18.82 -4.83
CA ARG A 147 8.93 -18.67 -3.62
C ARG A 147 8.16 -18.12 -2.43
N ALA A 148 7.01 -17.48 -2.62
CA ALA A 148 6.24 -16.84 -1.54
C ALA A 148 5.45 -17.86 -0.70
N THR A 149 6.14 -18.83 -0.10
CA THR A 149 5.50 -19.87 0.71
C THR A 149 5.16 -19.35 2.11
N PRO A 150 4.17 -19.95 2.81
CA PRO A 150 3.83 -19.57 4.18
C PRO A 150 4.97 -19.83 5.18
N SER A 151 5.88 -20.76 4.87
CA SER A 151 7.07 -21.10 5.65
C SER A 151 8.25 -20.14 5.45
N CYS A 152 8.13 -19.14 4.57
CA CYS A 152 9.22 -18.20 4.33
C CYS A 152 9.57 -17.37 5.58
N PRO A 153 10.86 -17.05 5.78
CA PRO A 153 11.29 -16.06 6.76
C PRO A 153 10.56 -14.72 6.57
N PRO A 154 10.30 -13.96 7.64
CA PRO A 154 9.50 -12.74 7.56
C PRO A 154 10.07 -11.69 6.61
N ASP A 155 11.40 -11.49 6.60
CA ASP A 155 12.03 -10.50 5.72
C ASP A 155 12.00 -10.93 4.24
N MET A 156 12.24 -12.22 3.96
CA MET A 156 12.08 -12.79 2.61
C MET A 156 10.64 -12.66 2.13
N LYS A 157 9.67 -13.01 2.97
CA LYS A 157 8.24 -12.91 2.66
C LYS A 157 7.86 -11.46 2.35
N ARG A 158 8.33 -10.50 3.14
CA ARG A 158 8.10 -9.06 2.92
C ARG A 158 8.66 -8.62 1.56
N GLU A 159 9.91 -8.99 1.26
CA GLU A 159 10.55 -8.61 -0.02
C GLU A 159 9.87 -9.26 -1.24
N LEU A 160 9.48 -10.53 -1.14
CA LEU A 160 8.75 -11.24 -2.19
C LEU A 160 7.39 -10.59 -2.47
N LEU A 161 6.62 -10.30 -1.43
CA LEU A 161 5.31 -9.67 -1.56
C LEU A 161 5.43 -8.24 -2.12
N HIS A 162 6.45 -7.49 -1.70
CA HIS A 162 6.75 -6.18 -2.25
C HIS A 162 7.11 -6.27 -3.75
N CYS A 163 7.98 -7.21 -4.16
CA CYS A 163 8.31 -7.43 -5.56
C CYS A 163 7.09 -7.88 -6.39
N LEU A 164 6.23 -8.75 -5.85
CA LEU A 164 5.01 -9.18 -6.52
C LEU A 164 4.04 -8.02 -6.73
N HIS A 165 3.86 -7.17 -5.72
CA HIS A 165 3.07 -5.94 -5.86
C HIS A 165 3.70 -5.02 -6.91
N GLU A 166 5.02 -4.79 -6.88
CA GLU A 166 5.71 -3.97 -7.87
C GLU A 166 5.51 -4.49 -9.31
N CYS A 167 5.54 -5.81 -9.52
CA CYS A 167 5.23 -6.44 -10.80
C CYS A 167 3.79 -6.13 -11.26
N LEU A 168 2.81 -6.25 -10.35
CA LEU A 168 1.40 -5.94 -10.65
C LEU A 168 1.16 -4.45 -10.90
N SER A 169 1.91 -3.59 -10.23
CA SER A 169 1.77 -2.14 -10.34
C SER A 169 2.41 -1.56 -11.60
N THR A 170 3.47 -2.18 -12.08
CA THR A 170 4.29 -1.66 -13.17
C THR A 170 4.00 -2.33 -14.51
N ASP A 171 3.82 -3.66 -14.51
CA ASP A 171 3.60 -4.43 -15.74
C ASP A 171 2.19 -5.04 -15.75
N PRO A 172 1.28 -4.57 -16.64
CA PRO A 172 -0.09 -5.05 -16.71
C PRO A 172 -0.20 -6.54 -17.09
N LEU A 173 0.80 -7.12 -17.77
CA LEU A 173 0.82 -8.54 -18.12
C LEU A 173 1.00 -9.41 -16.88
N SER A 174 1.54 -8.89 -15.78
CA SER A 174 1.70 -9.63 -14.51
C SER A 174 0.37 -10.17 -13.99
N PHE A 175 -0.74 -9.43 -14.13
CA PHE A 175 -2.08 -9.92 -13.76
C PHE A 175 -2.54 -11.09 -14.63
N SER A 176 -2.17 -11.13 -15.91
CA SER A 176 -2.49 -12.24 -16.80
C SER A 176 -1.72 -13.51 -16.41
N VAL A 177 -0.42 -13.37 -16.11
CA VAL A 177 0.43 -14.45 -15.63
C VAL A 177 -0.07 -14.98 -14.29
N TRP A 178 -0.44 -14.09 -13.37
CA TRP A 178 -1.00 -14.50 -12.08
C TRP A 178 -2.27 -15.34 -12.24
N ARG A 179 -3.18 -14.94 -13.15
CA ARG A 179 -4.39 -15.70 -13.44
C ARG A 179 -4.11 -17.12 -13.93
N GLN A 180 -3.11 -17.30 -14.77
CA GLN A 180 -2.70 -18.62 -15.27
C GLN A 180 -2.07 -19.50 -14.18
N LEU A 181 -1.40 -18.89 -13.21
CA LEU A 181 -0.70 -19.58 -12.13
C LEU A 181 -1.57 -19.84 -10.89
N TYR A 182 -2.72 -19.17 -10.79
CA TYR A 182 -3.54 -19.14 -9.59
C TYR A 182 -3.92 -20.52 -9.04
N SER A 183 -4.43 -21.41 -9.90
CA SER A 183 -4.86 -22.75 -9.50
C SER A 183 -3.72 -23.64 -8.98
N LYS A 184 -2.47 -23.37 -9.40
CA LYS A 184 -1.27 -24.10 -8.97
C LYS A 184 -0.65 -23.52 -7.70
N HIS A 185 -0.91 -22.25 -7.41
CA HIS A 185 -0.26 -21.48 -6.34
C HIS A 185 -1.27 -20.80 -5.42
N LEU A 186 -2.26 -21.55 -4.93
CA LEU A 186 -3.35 -21.01 -4.10
C LEU A 186 -2.83 -20.47 -2.76
N SER A 187 -2.00 -21.22 -2.04
CA SER A 187 -1.44 -20.79 -0.77
C SER A 187 -0.63 -19.49 -0.92
N GLN A 188 0.22 -19.39 -1.94
CA GLN A 188 1.01 -18.19 -2.22
C GLN A 188 0.14 -17.03 -2.69
N SER A 189 -0.89 -17.30 -3.50
CA SER A 189 -1.85 -16.29 -3.95
C SER A 189 -2.67 -15.73 -2.80
N SER A 190 -3.02 -16.54 -1.79
CA SER A 190 -3.71 -16.06 -0.58
C SER A 190 -2.88 -15.02 0.18
N LEU A 191 -1.56 -15.22 0.27
CA LEU A 191 -0.64 -14.29 0.90
C LEU A 191 -0.56 -12.98 0.12
N LEU A 192 -0.47 -13.05 -1.20
CA LEU A 192 -0.46 -11.88 -2.07
C LEU A 192 -1.78 -11.10 -1.99
N LEU A 193 -2.93 -11.78 -2.01
CA LEU A 193 -4.24 -11.13 -1.88
C LEU A 193 -4.38 -10.40 -0.53
N ASN A 194 -3.93 -11.01 0.56
CA ASN A 194 -3.92 -10.35 1.87
C ASN A 194 -2.95 -9.16 1.92
N HIS A 195 -1.78 -9.25 1.30
CA HIS A 195 -0.87 -8.11 1.19
C HIS A 195 -1.46 -6.95 0.38
N LEU A 196 -2.19 -7.24 -0.71
CA LEU A 196 -2.90 -6.24 -1.50
C LEU A 196 -4.10 -5.63 -0.75
N LEU A 197 -4.72 -6.38 0.15
CA LEU A 197 -5.73 -5.85 1.08
C LEU A 197 -5.15 -4.85 2.06
N GLU A 198 -4.00 -5.16 2.65
CA GLU A 198 -3.29 -4.28 3.59
C GLU A 198 -2.78 -3.01 2.90
N SER A 199 -2.29 -3.13 1.67
CA SER A 199 -1.78 -2.02 0.85
C SER A 199 -2.84 -1.41 -0.09
N TRP A 200 -4.12 -1.63 0.21
CA TRP A 200 -5.23 -1.18 -0.65
C TRP A 200 -5.27 0.34 -0.84
N ASP A 201 -5.09 1.10 0.25
CA ASP A 201 -5.23 2.56 0.23
C ASP A 201 -4.09 3.27 -0.51
N SER A 202 -2.90 2.67 -0.55
CA SER A 202 -1.74 3.17 -1.30
C SER A 202 -1.76 2.77 -2.78
N SER A 203 -2.60 1.80 -3.16
CA SER A 203 -2.63 1.26 -4.51
C SER A 203 -3.23 2.26 -5.54
N PRO A 204 -2.60 2.45 -6.71
CA PRO A 204 -3.12 3.34 -7.75
C PRO A 204 -4.43 2.81 -8.34
N ARG A 205 -5.28 3.71 -8.87
CA ARG A 205 -6.63 3.35 -9.36
C ARG A 205 -6.59 2.30 -10.48
N LYS A 206 -5.61 2.37 -11.39
CA LYS A 206 -5.43 1.41 -12.48
C LYS A 206 -5.22 -0.02 -11.95
N VAL A 207 -4.36 -0.17 -10.95
CA VAL A 207 -4.07 -1.46 -10.29
C VAL A 207 -5.30 -1.98 -9.56
N ARG A 208 -6.06 -1.10 -8.90
CA ARG A 208 -7.32 -1.49 -8.25
C ARG A 208 -8.38 -2.01 -9.23
N GLN A 209 -8.47 -1.41 -10.42
CA GLN A 209 -9.36 -1.88 -11.49
C GLN A 209 -8.90 -3.24 -12.03
N ALA A 210 -7.61 -3.39 -12.36
CA ALA A 210 -7.08 -4.67 -12.82
C ALA A 210 -7.19 -5.78 -11.75
N LEU A 211 -7.03 -5.42 -10.47
CA LEU A 211 -7.24 -6.33 -9.35
C LEU A 211 -8.70 -6.73 -9.21
N GLN A 212 -9.66 -5.82 -9.42
CA GLN A 212 -11.08 -6.14 -9.41
C GLN A 212 -11.41 -7.22 -10.45
N ASP A 213 -10.97 -7.05 -11.69
CA ASP A 213 -11.21 -8.02 -12.77
C ASP A 213 -10.57 -9.39 -12.43
N THR A 214 -9.37 -9.35 -11.87
CA THR A 214 -8.62 -10.54 -11.46
C THR A 214 -9.30 -11.27 -10.30
N VAL A 215 -9.78 -10.54 -9.29
CA VAL A 215 -10.48 -11.10 -8.13
C VAL A 215 -11.84 -11.69 -8.54
N CYS A 216 -12.56 -11.04 -9.46
CA CYS A 216 -13.77 -11.62 -10.04
C CYS A 216 -13.48 -12.96 -10.74
N SER A 217 -12.40 -13.03 -11.51
CA SER A 217 -11.94 -14.28 -12.14
C SER A 217 -11.61 -15.34 -11.08
N PHE A 218 -10.89 -14.98 -10.03
CA PHE A 218 -10.52 -15.90 -8.95
C PHE A 218 -11.72 -16.43 -8.19
N LYS A 219 -12.76 -15.61 -7.98
CA LYS A 219 -13.98 -16.05 -7.33
C LYS A 219 -14.64 -17.20 -8.09
N VAL A 220 -14.78 -17.07 -9.41
CA VAL A 220 -15.34 -18.14 -10.26
C VAL A 220 -14.46 -19.39 -10.21
N THR A 221 -13.14 -19.23 -10.28
CA THR A 221 -12.20 -20.36 -10.17
C THR A 221 -12.29 -21.05 -8.79
N ASN A 222 -12.47 -20.30 -7.71
CA ASN A 222 -12.60 -20.86 -6.36
C ASN A 222 -13.91 -21.64 -6.19
N GLU A 223 -15.01 -21.14 -6.75
CA GLU A 223 -16.29 -21.84 -6.76
C GLU A 223 -16.16 -23.19 -7.51
N GLU A 224 -15.48 -23.20 -8.67
CA GLU A 224 -15.21 -24.43 -9.43
C GLU A 224 -14.31 -25.42 -8.68
N LEU A 225 -13.23 -24.92 -8.06
CA LEU A 225 -12.29 -25.74 -7.29
C LEU A 225 -12.93 -26.32 -6.02
N ALA A 226 -13.82 -25.57 -5.37
CA ALA A 226 -14.58 -26.02 -4.21
C ALA A 226 -15.54 -27.16 -4.57
N LEU A 227 -16.22 -27.08 -5.71
CA LEU A 227 -17.12 -28.14 -6.20
C LEU A 227 -16.38 -29.43 -6.54
N LYS A 228 -15.14 -29.32 -7.05
CA LYS A 228 -14.31 -30.47 -7.42
C LYS A 228 -13.68 -31.20 -6.23
N GLY A 229 -13.82 -30.70 -5.00
CA GLY A 229 -13.27 -31.34 -3.80
C GLY A 229 -11.75 -31.51 -3.84
N ALA A 230 -11.02 -30.56 -4.44
CA ALA A 230 -9.57 -30.64 -4.55
C ALA A 230 -8.90 -30.68 -3.17
N GLY A 231 -7.77 -31.39 -3.05
CA GLY A 231 -6.98 -31.55 -1.81
C GLY A 231 -6.45 -30.25 -1.17
N ASN A 232 -6.76 -29.09 -1.75
CA ASN A 232 -6.37 -27.75 -1.29
C ASN A 232 -7.58 -26.95 -0.75
N ALA A 233 -8.62 -27.61 -0.23
CA ALA A 233 -9.85 -26.95 0.23
C ALA A 233 -9.60 -25.77 1.19
N GLN A 234 -8.62 -25.89 2.09
CA GLN A 234 -8.24 -24.81 3.01
C GLN A 234 -7.65 -23.59 2.28
N ASP A 235 -6.78 -23.81 1.29
CA ASP A 235 -6.17 -22.71 0.53
C ASP A 235 -7.19 -22.02 -0.38
N VAL A 236 -8.13 -22.80 -0.96
CA VAL A 236 -9.26 -22.25 -1.73
C VAL A 236 -10.14 -21.38 -0.83
N ALA A 237 -10.48 -21.85 0.37
CA ALA A 237 -11.27 -21.08 1.33
C ALA A 237 -10.56 -19.79 1.77
N ALA A 238 -9.26 -19.85 2.06
CA ALA A 238 -8.46 -18.68 2.42
C ALA A 238 -8.43 -17.64 1.29
N CYS A 239 -8.25 -18.09 0.04
CA CYS A 239 -8.32 -17.23 -1.12
C CYS A 239 -9.71 -16.61 -1.33
N ASP A 240 -10.78 -17.39 -1.17
CA ASP A 240 -12.15 -16.91 -1.31
C ASP A 240 -12.49 -15.82 -0.28
N ILE A 241 -12.07 -16.00 0.98
CA ILE A 241 -12.21 -14.97 2.04
C ILE A 241 -11.47 -13.68 1.65
N ALA A 242 -10.23 -13.79 1.17
CA ALA A 242 -9.44 -12.63 0.74
C ALA A 242 -10.10 -11.93 -0.47
N CYS A 243 -10.60 -12.68 -1.44
CA CYS A 243 -11.32 -12.16 -2.61
C CYS A 243 -12.59 -11.42 -2.22
N LYS A 244 -13.42 -12.00 -1.33
CA LYS A 244 -14.64 -11.36 -0.80
C LYS A 244 -14.33 -10.05 -0.08
N SER A 245 -13.26 -10.04 0.71
CA SER A 245 -12.80 -8.85 1.43
C SER A 245 -12.35 -7.75 0.45
N LEU A 246 -11.62 -8.09 -0.61
CA LEU A 246 -11.19 -7.14 -1.65
C LEU A 246 -12.40 -6.54 -2.40
N LEU A 247 -13.34 -7.39 -2.79
CA LEU A 247 -14.57 -6.95 -3.46
C LEU A 247 -15.42 -6.03 -2.56
N HIS A 248 -15.44 -6.29 -1.25
CA HIS A 248 -16.13 -5.41 -0.31
C HIS A 248 -15.45 -4.04 -0.22
N ARG A 249 -14.11 -3.99 -0.15
CA ARG A 249 -13.33 -2.73 -0.17
C ARG A 249 -13.51 -1.95 -1.46
N LEU A 250 -13.62 -2.63 -2.59
CA LEU A 250 -13.94 -2.05 -3.91
C LEU A 250 -15.31 -1.37 -3.92
N LYS A 251 -16.32 -1.99 -3.31
CA LYS A 251 -17.68 -1.43 -3.19
C LYS A 251 -17.78 -0.31 -2.14
N GLY A 252 -16.95 -0.35 -1.11
CA GLY A 252 -16.99 0.54 0.06
C GLY A 252 -16.61 2.01 -0.16
N ARG A 253 -16.26 2.40 -1.39
CA ARG A 253 -15.97 3.81 -1.75
C ARG A 253 -17.03 4.35 -2.72
N GLY A 254 -18.29 4.01 -2.47
CA GLY A 254 -19.43 4.61 -3.14
C GLY A 254 -19.43 6.14 -2.97
N PHE A 255 -19.95 6.83 -3.98
CA PHE A 255 -20.22 8.27 -3.93
C PHE A 255 -20.92 8.61 -2.60
N PRO A 256 -20.54 9.70 -1.89
CA PRO A 256 -20.97 9.97 -0.53
C PRO A 256 -22.43 10.46 -0.46
N TRP A 257 -23.35 9.61 -0.93
CA TRP A 257 -24.79 9.85 -0.97
C TRP A 257 -25.32 10.28 0.39
N ALA A 258 -24.83 9.68 1.49
CA ALA A 258 -25.21 10.09 2.84
C ALA A 258 -24.83 11.54 3.15
N ARG A 259 -23.65 12.01 2.70
CA ARG A 259 -23.23 13.41 2.91
C ARG A 259 -24.01 14.37 2.02
N LEU A 260 -24.27 13.99 0.77
CA LEU A 260 -25.08 14.81 -0.14
C LEU A 260 -26.54 14.88 0.31
N LEU A 261 -27.10 13.77 0.80
CA LEU A 261 -28.44 13.72 1.37
C LEU A 261 -28.50 14.57 2.64
N LEU A 262 -27.49 14.51 3.52
CA LEU A 262 -27.40 15.38 4.68
C LEU A 262 -27.34 16.87 4.27
N VAL A 263 -26.49 17.22 3.30
CA VAL A 263 -26.38 18.60 2.79
C VAL A 263 -27.72 19.05 2.20
N ALA A 264 -28.37 18.21 1.39
CA ALA A 264 -29.68 18.49 0.82
C ALA A 264 -30.74 18.72 1.92
N LEU A 265 -30.77 17.89 2.97
CA LEU A 265 -31.68 18.07 4.10
C LEU A 265 -31.42 19.38 4.86
N VAL A 266 -30.15 19.75 5.07
CA VAL A 266 -29.79 21.02 5.71
C VAL A 266 -30.25 22.21 4.85
N PHE A 267 -30.06 22.15 3.53
CA PHE A 267 -30.55 23.18 2.62
C PHE A 267 -32.08 23.27 2.61
N LEU A 268 -32.78 22.13 2.57
CA LEU A 268 -34.23 22.08 2.60
C LEU A 268 -34.76 22.64 3.93
N GLY A 269 -34.19 22.23 5.05
CA GLY A 269 -34.54 22.75 6.38
C GLY A 269 -34.24 24.24 6.52
N GLY A 270 -33.11 24.72 5.99
CA GLY A 270 -32.75 26.14 5.95
C GLY A 270 -33.72 26.95 5.10
N PHE A 271 -34.12 26.44 3.93
CA PHE A 271 -35.12 27.06 3.06
C PHE A 271 -36.48 27.17 3.76
N LEU A 272 -36.95 26.09 4.38
CA LEU A 272 -38.19 26.12 5.16
C LEU A 272 -38.11 27.14 6.30
N MET A 273 -37.00 27.18 7.05
CA MET A 273 -36.83 28.12 8.15
C MET A 273 -36.78 29.57 7.67
N HIS A 274 -36.17 29.83 6.52
CA HIS A 274 -36.15 31.17 5.90
C HIS A 274 -37.54 31.59 5.43
N ASP A 275 -38.28 30.69 4.78
CA ASP A 275 -39.64 30.93 4.29
C ASP A 275 -40.63 31.20 5.44
N ILE A 276 -40.52 30.46 6.54
CA ILE A 276 -41.31 30.69 7.77
C ILE A 276 -40.96 32.04 8.40
N ARG A 277 -39.67 32.44 8.41
CA ARG A 277 -39.25 33.74 8.93
C ARG A 277 -39.78 34.91 8.09
N ILE A 278 -39.85 34.77 6.78
CA ILE A 278 -40.39 35.82 5.88
C ILE A 278 -41.92 35.95 6.06
N HIS A 279 -42.63 34.83 6.15
CA HIS A 279 -44.10 34.82 6.18
C HIS A 279 -44.69 34.84 7.60
N GLY A 280 -43.85 34.88 8.65
CA GLY A 280 -44.24 35.06 10.05
C GLY A 280 -44.95 33.86 10.70
N SER A 281 -45.47 32.90 9.94
CA SER A 281 -46.09 31.68 10.44
C SER A 281 -45.98 30.52 9.45
N PHE A 282 -45.96 29.28 9.97
CA PHE A 282 -45.95 28.08 9.13
C PHE A 282 -47.22 27.95 8.29
N HIS A 283 -48.36 28.50 8.73
CA HIS A 283 -49.61 28.45 7.98
C HIS A 283 -49.66 29.41 6.78
N ALA A 284 -48.87 30.48 6.79
CA ALA A 284 -48.82 31.49 5.72
C ALA A 284 -47.66 31.29 4.72
N SER A 285 -46.85 30.26 4.92
CA SER A 285 -45.67 29.94 4.11
C SER A 285 -46.04 29.27 2.77
N SER A 286 -45.35 29.66 1.69
CA SER A 286 -45.51 29.03 0.37
C SER A 286 -45.10 27.54 0.40
N SER A 287 -44.09 27.21 1.20
CA SER A 287 -43.66 25.82 1.45
C SER A 287 -44.76 24.96 2.05
N ALA A 288 -45.52 25.49 3.02
CA ALA A 288 -46.62 24.78 3.66
C ALA A 288 -47.80 24.53 2.71
N HIS A 289 -48.06 25.45 1.79
CA HIS A 289 -49.07 25.27 0.75
C HIS A 289 -48.67 24.13 -0.22
N VAL A 290 -47.39 24.07 -0.61
CA VAL A 290 -46.85 23.00 -1.46
C VAL A 290 -46.87 21.65 -0.72
N LEU A 291 -46.46 21.60 0.56
CA LEU A 291 -46.48 20.41 1.42
C LEU A 291 -47.90 19.86 1.66
N ARG A 292 -48.91 20.74 1.71
CA ARG A 292 -50.33 20.34 1.76
C ARG A 292 -50.83 19.83 0.42
N SER A 293 -50.53 20.54 -0.67
CA SER A 293 -50.99 20.16 -2.02
C SER A 293 -50.41 18.83 -2.51
N SER A 294 -49.25 18.45 -2.00
CA SER A 294 -48.56 17.19 -2.32
C SER A 294 -48.95 16.03 -1.41
N GLY A 295 -49.80 16.24 -0.38
CA GLY A 295 -50.21 15.21 0.57
C GLY A 295 -49.11 14.75 1.54
N VAL A 296 -47.87 15.24 1.37
CA VAL A 296 -46.71 14.88 2.19
C VAL A 296 -46.90 15.26 3.65
N LEU A 297 -47.61 16.36 3.94
CA LEU A 297 -47.90 16.76 5.32
C LEU A 297 -48.71 15.69 6.06
N ALA A 298 -49.77 15.15 5.45
CA ALA A 298 -50.62 14.13 6.06
C ALA A 298 -49.87 12.81 6.26
N ALA A 299 -49.07 12.40 5.26
CA ALA A 299 -48.20 11.23 5.38
C ALA A 299 -47.12 11.40 6.47
N SER A 300 -46.55 12.60 6.57
CA SER A 300 -45.54 12.91 7.60
C SER A 300 -46.13 12.94 9.01
N GLN A 301 -47.37 13.39 9.18
CA GLN A 301 -48.07 13.37 10.47
C GLN A 301 -48.40 11.95 10.91
N LEU A 302 -48.84 11.10 9.98
CA LEU A 302 -49.09 9.68 10.24
C LEU A 302 -47.79 8.94 10.60
N ALA A 303 -46.73 9.18 9.83
CA ALA A 303 -45.40 8.61 10.12
C ALA A 303 -44.83 9.14 11.45
N TRP A 304 -45.04 10.42 11.77
CA TRP A 304 -44.63 11.00 13.05
C TRP A 304 -45.37 10.35 14.22
N HIS A 305 -46.66 10.08 14.06
CA HIS A 305 -47.46 9.38 15.06
C HIS A 305 -46.94 7.96 15.31
N GLU A 306 -46.68 7.17 14.26
CA GLU A 306 -46.10 5.82 14.39
C GLU A 306 -44.70 5.84 15.02
N VAL A 307 -43.81 6.73 14.55
CA VAL A 307 -42.45 6.86 15.08
C VAL A 307 -42.49 7.28 16.55
N SER A 308 -43.36 8.23 16.91
CA SER A 308 -43.52 8.67 18.30
C SER A 308 -44.00 7.52 19.19
N HIS A 309 -44.96 6.72 18.73
CA HIS A 309 -45.47 5.55 19.45
C HIS A 309 -44.37 4.52 19.71
N TYR A 310 -43.65 4.10 18.66
CA TYR A 310 -42.56 3.13 18.80
C TYR A 310 -41.38 3.68 19.62
N SER A 311 -41.11 4.99 19.56
CA SER A 311 -40.06 5.61 20.38
C SER A 311 -40.43 5.63 21.87
N LEU A 312 -41.70 5.87 22.20
CA LEU A 312 -42.21 5.84 23.56
C LEU A 312 -42.18 4.41 24.12
N GLU A 313 -42.58 3.44 23.30
CA GLU A 313 -42.55 2.02 23.63
C GLU A 313 -41.10 1.53 23.84
N GLY A 314 -40.18 1.93 22.96
CA GLY A 314 -38.74 1.67 23.10
C GLY A 314 -38.13 2.31 24.35
N TYR A 315 -38.54 3.53 24.71
CA TYR A 315 -38.12 4.20 25.94
C TYR A 315 -38.63 3.46 27.19
N SER A 316 -39.91 3.05 27.18
CA SER A 316 -40.51 2.28 28.28
C SER A 316 -39.84 0.91 28.46
N TRP A 317 -39.47 0.25 27.35
CA TRP A 317 -38.72 -1.00 27.37
C TRP A 317 -37.29 -0.80 27.91
N LEU A 318 -36.62 0.29 27.52
CA LEU A 318 -35.32 0.67 28.07
C LEU A 318 -35.41 0.92 29.57
N GLU A 319 -36.42 1.64 30.02
CA GLU A 319 -36.65 1.91 31.44
C GLU A 319 -36.86 0.62 32.24
N GLN A 320 -37.68 -0.31 31.73
CA GLN A 320 -37.91 -1.63 32.34
C GLN A 320 -36.64 -2.51 32.35
N THR A 321 -35.88 -2.50 31.27
CA THR A 321 -34.63 -3.27 31.14
C THR A 321 -33.53 -2.71 32.05
N VAL A 322 -33.42 -1.39 32.15
CA VAL A 322 -32.50 -0.69 33.05
C VAL A 322 -32.87 -0.93 34.52
N LEU A 323 -34.17 -0.91 34.86
CA LEU A 323 -34.64 -1.21 36.22
C LEU A 323 -34.37 -2.67 36.61
N ALA A 324 -34.57 -3.62 35.68
CA ALA A 324 -34.26 -5.04 35.87
C ALA A 324 -32.75 -5.31 36.01
N TYR A 325 -31.91 -4.52 35.35
CA TYR A 325 -30.46 -4.54 35.57
C TYR A 325 -30.07 -3.92 36.92
N TYR A 326 -30.77 -2.87 37.37
CA TYR A 326 -30.52 -2.18 38.63
C TYR A 326 -30.83 -3.05 39.86
N THR A 327 -31.87 -3.89 39.81
CA THR A 327 -32.20 -4.83 40.90
C THR A 327 -31.22 -5.99 41.02
N ARG A 328 -30.40 -6.26 39.98
CA ARG A 328 -29.29 -7.24 40.00
C ARG A 328 -27.95 -6.66 40.49
N ARG A 329 -27.96 -5.44 41.03
CA ARG A 329 -26.77 -4.70 41.53
C ARG A 329 -25.87 -5.42 42.55
N PRO A 330 -26.36 -6.17 43.56
CA PRO A 330 -25.44 -6.61 44.63
C PRO A 330 -24.40 -7.65 44.16
N ALA A 331 -24.52 -8.19 42.94
CA ALA A 331 -23.53 -9.09 42.35
C ALA A 331 -22.51 -8.40 41.42
N LEU A 332 -22.78 -7.19 40.92
CA LEU A 332 -21.98 -6.55 39.86
C LEU A 332 -21.19 -5.30 40.31
N GLU A 333 -21.50 -4.79 41.50
CA GLU A 333 -20.86 -3.60 42.09
C GLU A 333 -19.32 -3.66 42.19
N PRO A 334 -18.67 -4.77 42.61
CA PRO A 334 -17.21 -4.80 42.70
C PRO A 334 -16.52 -4.74 41.33
N ASN A 335 -17.11 -5.36 40.30
CA ASN A 335 -16.57 -5.37 38.94
C ASN A 335 -16.70 -4.00 38.26
N LEU A 336 -17.82 -3.31 38.47
CA LEU A 336 -18.04 -1.97 37.93
C LEU A 336 -17.11 -0.94 38.57
N ARG A 337 -16.87 -1.01 39.89
CA ARG A 337 -15.88 -0.15 40.56
C ARG A 337 -14.46 -0.39 40.04
N LEU A 338 -14.09 -1.64 39.78
CA LEU A 338 -12.78 -2.00 39.21
C LEU A 338 -12.61 -1.45 37.78
N VAL A 339 -13.63 -1.60 36.93
CA VAL A 339 -13.61 -1.07 35.57
C VAL A 339 -13.57 0.45 35.58
N TRP A 340 -14.35 1.11 36.44
CA TRP A 340 -14.37 2.56 36.57
C TRP A 340 -13.03 3.15 37.02
N ALA A 341 -12.36 2.49 37.98
CA ALA A 341 -11.02 2.86 38.42
C ALA A 341 -10.00 2.75 37.26
N LYS A 342 -10.03 1.63 36.52
CA LYS A 342 -9.15 1.42 35.35
C LYS A 342 -9.40 2.42 34.23
N THR A 343 -10.65 2.80 33.97
CA THR A 343 -10.99 3.80 32.96
C THR A 343 -10.54 5.21 33.36
N ASN A 344 -10.62 5.56 34.65
CA ASN A 344 -10.13 6.85 35.12
C ASN A 344 -8.59 6.95 35.08
N GLU A 345 -7.88 5.87 35.45
CA GLU A 345 -6.42 5.80 35.31
C GLU A 345 -5.96 5.92 33.84
N THR A 346 -6.65 5.25 32.92
CA THR A 346 -6.32 5.36 31.48
C THR A 346 -6.70 6.71 30.89
N ALA A 347 -7.82 7.31 31.31
CA ALA A 347 -8.22 8.64 30.86
C ALA A 347 -7.26 9.74 31.35
N THR A 348 -6.83 9.67 32.61
CA THR A 348 -5.83 10.60 33.16
C THR A 348 -4.46 10.44 32.51
N TYR A 349 -4.03 9.21 32.22
CA TYR A 349 -2.80 8.94 31.46
C TYR A 349 -2.86 9.49 30.03
N LEU A 350 -3.97 9.25 29.32
CA LEU A 350 -4.16 9.75 27.95
C LEU A 350 -4.28 11.27 27.90
N SER A 351 -4.98 11.87 28.87
CA SER A 351 -5.08 13.32 29.01
C SER A 351 -3.72 13.98 29.22
N GLY A 352 -2.89 13.43 30.12
CA GLY A 352 -1.53 13.94 30.37
C GLY A 352 -0.60 13.79 29.16
N LYS A 353 -0.76 12.71 28.39
CA LYS A 353 0.02 12.51 27.15
C LYS A 353 -0.46 13.43 26.02
N CYS A 354 -1.76 13.66 25.91
CA CYS A 354 -2.34 14.53 24.90
C CYS A 354 -2.02 16.01 25.18
N SER A 355 -2.08 16.44 26.44
CA SER A 355 -1.74 17.82 26.84
C SER A 355 -0.26 18.14 26.61
N SER A 356 0.65 17.19 26.89
CA SER A 356 2.08 17.36 26.61
C SER A 356 2.39 17.42 25.11
N HIS A 357 1.71 16.62 24.28
CA HIS A 357 1.84 16.70 22.82
C HIS A 357 1.22 17.96 22.23
N LEU A 358 0.10 18.45 22.78
CA LEU A 358 -0.54 19.70 22.36
C LEU A 358 0.28 20.93 22.76
N ALA A 359 0.88 20.94 23.96
CA ALA A 359 1.79 22.00 24.38
C ALA A 359 3.05 22.05 23.50
N TRP A 360 3.64 20.88 23.18
CA TRP A 360 4.76 20.79 22.25
C TRP A 360 4.40 21.26 20.83
N ALA A 361 3.20 20.93 20.35
CA ALA A 361 2.73 21.36 19.04
C ALA A 361 2.45 22.87 19.01
N TRP A 362 1.94 23.43 20.11
CA TRP A 362 1.67 24.86 20.23
C TRP A 362 2.96 25.70 20.22
N ASP A 363 4.00 25.28 20.96
CA ASP A 363 5.30 25.96 21.00
C ASP A 363 6.08 25.89 19.66
N ARG A 364 5.74 24.94 18.79
CA ARG A 364 6.41 24.72 17.49
C ARG A 364 5.71 25.39 16.30
N LEU A 365 4.51 25.96 16.47
CA LEU A 365 3.71 26.56 15.39
C LEU A 365 3.40 28.06 15.62
N PRO A 366 4.39 28.96 15.55
CA PRO A 366 4.14 30.41 15.62
C PRO A 366 3.43 30.98 14.37
N TRP A 367 3.36 30.21 13.26
CA TRP A 367 2.81 30.69 11.99
C TRP A 367 1.27 30.65 11.90
N LEU A 368 0.57 30.09 12.90
CA LEU A 368 -0.90 30.13 12.96
C LEU A 368 -1.47 31.41 13.58
N ALA A 369 -0.63 32.20 14.28
CA ALA A 369 -1.05 33.48 14.87
C ALA A 369 -1.08 34.64 13.85
N GLU A 370 -0.40 34.47 12.71
CA GLU A 370 -0.28 35.48 11.66
C GLU A 370 -1.00 35.03 10.38
N TRP A 371 -2.32 34.97 10.39
CA TRP A 371 -3.11 35.08 9.16
C TRP A 371 -4.30 36.05 9.38
N PRO A 372 -4.57 36.98 8.43
CA PRO A 372 -5.17 38.26 8.78
C PRO A 372 -6.70 38.27 8.74
N ARG A 373 -7.28 39.09 9.61
CA ARG A 373 -8.72 39.45 9.63
C ARG A 373 -9.11 40.14 8.31
N PRO A 374 -10.28 39.86 7.73
CA PRO A 374 -10.71 40.49 6.48
C PRO A 374 -10.93 41.99 6.66
N THR A 375 -10.26 42.76 5.81
CA THR A 375 -10.39 44.20 5.58
C THR A 375 -11.82 44.56 5.16
N ARG A 376 -12.40 45.57 5.82
CA ARG A 376 -13.66 46.19 5.41
C ARG A 376 -13.47 46.84 4.03
N LEU A 377 -14.29 46.49 3.05
CA LEU A 377 -14.39 47.17 1.76
C LEU A 377 -15.11 48.53 1.90
N PRO A 378 -14.74 49.56 1.12
CA PRO A 378 -15.40 50.88 1.15
C PRO A 378 -16.72 50.87 0.37
N VAL A 379 -17.68 51.66 0.87
CA VAL A 379 -19.02 51.88 0.31
C VAL A 379 -18.94 52.68 -1.00
N PRO A 380 -19.66 52.32 -2.07
CA PRO A 380 -19.75 53.14 -3.28
C PRO A 380 -20.81 54.23 -3.15
N THR A 381 -20.43 55.48 -3.45
CA THR A 381 -21.34 56.62 -3.64
C THR A 381 -22.13 56.49 -4.96
N PRO A 382 -23.42 56.84 -5.00
CA PRO A 382 -24.20 56.81 -6.22
C PRO A 382 -23.89 58.03 -7.12
N GLN A 383 -23.64 57.78 -8.39
CA GLN A 383 -23.46 58.79 -9.43
C GLN A 383 -24.75 59.55 -9.69
N LEU A 384 -24.68 60.88 -9.62
CA LEU A 384 -25.71 61.81 -10.09
C LEU A 384 -25.35 62.28 -11.50
N GLN A 385 -26.21 61.93 -12.45
CA GLN A 385 -26.60 62.65 -13.68
C GLN A 385 -25.55 63.37 -14.54
N ALA A 386 -25.50 62.89 -15.79
CA ALA A 386 -24.94 63.51 -16.97
C ALA A 386 -25.37 64.98 -17.17
N ARG A 387 -24.41 65.84 -17.54
CA ARG A 387 -24.66 67.07 -18.28
C ARG A 387 -23.59 67.27 -19.35
N VAL A 388 -24.08 67.36 -20.58
CA VAL A 388 -23.41 67.60 -21.87
C VAL A 388 -22.57 68.89 -21.86
N PRO A 389 -21.49 68.97 -22.66
CA PRO A 389 -21.26 70.19 -23.44
C PRO A 389 -21.17 69.89 -24.94
N ALA A 390 -21.89 70.70 -25.70
CA ALA A 390 -21.82 70.80 -27.14
C ALA A 390 -20.45 71.32 -27.57
N GLY A 391 -19.91 70.75 -28.65
CA GLY A 391 -18.73 71.28 -29.33
C GLY A 391 -19.05 72.57 -30.12
N PRO A 392 -18.04 73.36 -30.48
CA PRO A 392 -18.21 74.55 -31.31
C PRO A 392 -18.18 74.18 -32.80
N GLU A 393 -19.04 74.81 -33.59
CA GLU A 393 -18.82 75.07 -35.02
C GLU A 393 -18.73 76.60 -35.20
N PRO A 394 -18.15 77.13 -36.29
CA PRO A 394 -17.13 76.57 -37.18
C PRO A 394 -15.73 77.21 -36.98
#